data_AF-A0A965PAD3-F1
#
_entry.id   AF-A0A965PAD3-F1
#
_cell.length_a   1.000
_cell.length_b   1.000
_cell.length_c   1.000
_cell.angle_alpha   90.00
_cell.angle_beta   90.00
_cell.angle_gamma   90.00
#
_symmetry.space_group_name_H-M   'P 1'
#
loop_
_entity.id
_entity.type
_entity.pdbx_description
1 polymer ?
#
loop_
_entity_poly.entity_id
_entity_poly.type
_entity_poly.pdbx_seq_one_letter_code
_entity_poly.pdbx_strand_id
1 'polypeptide(L)'
;MKLKDQLVGIFQKFGIDPNAHGVKFESEVKLEAEARLADGNMIYTSADDFGVGSDCYMKDADGIVFPVGAGEYPLEDGKILIVGEDGKIAEVKEMDMSKETEMSSDDIIATINSLSQKISELQSSLDAKNAELNAVNEELAKAKNDATVSATELAALKKAPATSSVKEKKTALSASAPAKAWSQMTYEERIMSQIQNIKK
;
A
#
# COMPACT_ATOMS: atom_id res chain seq x y z
N MET A 1 -18.02 38.34 -45.87
CA MET A 1 -18.06 36.89 -46.17
C MET A 1 -16.68 36.34 -45.90
N LYS A 2 -16.58 35.17 -45.25
CA LYS A 2 -15.28 34.57 -44.93
C LYS A 2 -14.75 33.86 -46.17
N LEU A 3 -13.44 33.90 -46.40
CA LEU A 3 -12.77 33.34 -47.59
C LEU A 3 -13.11 31.84 -47.81
N LYS A 4 -13.33 31.10 -46.72
CA LYS A 4 -13.76 29.69 -46.74
C LYS A 4 -15.11 29.50 -47.45
N ASP A 5 -16.09 30.37 -47.17
CA ASP A 5 -17.44 30.27 -47.75
C ASP A 5 -17.42 30.50 -49.27
N GLN A 6 -16.54 31.39 -49.74
CA GLN A 6 -16.35 31.66 -51.16
C GLN A 6 -15.67 30.48 -51.88
N LEU A 7 -14.67 29.86 -51.24
CA LEU A 7 -13.95 28.72 -51.80
C LEU A 7 -14.85 27.49 -51.92
N VAL A 8 -15.65 27.19 -50.87
CA VAL A 8 -16.63 26.09 -50.88
C VAL A 8 -17.68 26.29 -51.98
N GLY A 9 -18.18 27.52 -52.16
CA GLY A 9 -19.13 27.83 -53.24
C GLY A 9 -18.54 27.62 -54.64
N ILE A 10 -17.25 27.89 -54.83
CA ILE A 10 -16.54 27.61 -56.09
C ILE A 10 -16.40 26.10 -56.30
N PHE A 11 -15.92 25.36 -55.30
CA PHE A 11 -15.77 23.90 -55.41
C PHE A 11 -17.10 23.20 -55.73
N GLN A 12 -18.21 23.61 -55.12
CA GLN A 12 -19.54 23.10 -55.43
C GLN A 12 -20.00 23.46 -56.86
N LYS A 13 -19.76 24.70 -57.31
CA LYS A 13 -20.13 25.15 -58.66
C LYS A 13 -19.41 24.34 -59.75
N PHE A 14 -18.18 23.93 -59.49
CA PHE A 14 -17.37 23.14 -60.42
C PHE A 14 -17.44 21.63 -60.17
N GLY A 15 -18.23 21.17 -59.19
CA GLY A 15 -18.38 19.75 -58.86
C GLY A 15 -17.09 19.08 -58.39
N ILE A 16 -16.16 19.85 -57.84
CA ILE A 16 -14.85 19.40 -57.40
C ILE A 16 -14.94 19.04 -55.93
N ASP A 17 -14.56 17.81 -55.56
CA ASP A 17 -14.40 17.42 -54.15
C ASP A 17 -13.06 17.97 -53.63
N PRO A 18 -13.07 18.91 -52.66
CA PRO A 18 -11.83 19.50 -52.13
C PRO A 18 -10.89 18.45 -51.54
N ASN A 19 -11.44 17.39 -50.92
CA ASN A 19 -10.64 16.34 -50.29
C ASN A 19 -9.90 15.48 -51.32
N ALA A 20 -10.52 15.24 -52.48
CA ALA A 20 -9.93 14.46 -53.58
C ALA A 20 -8.73 15.18 -54.23
N HIS A 21 -8.61 16.49 -54.04
CA HIS A 21 -7.49 17.30 -54.54
C HIS A 21 -6.54 17.77 -53.44
N GLY A 22 -6.57 17.10 -52.28
CA GLY A 22 -5.65 17.40 -51.17
C GLY A 22 -5.95 18.71 -50.44
N VAL A 23 -7.07 19.37 -50.77
CA VAL A 23 -7.57 20.54 -50.04
C VAL A 23 -8.38 20.02 -48.86
N LYS A 24 -7.67 19.62 -47.80
CA LYS A 24 -8.29 19.44 -46.50
C LYS A 24 -8.49 20.82 -45.90
N PHE A 25 -9.74 21.19 -45.68
CA PHE A 25 -10.05 22.23 -44.69
C PHE A 25 -9.70 21.61 -43.34
N GLU A 26 -8.42 21.70 -42.96
CA GLU A 26 -7.92 21.14 -41.72
C GLU A 26 -8.84 21.58 -40.58
N SER A 27 -9.21 20.55 -39.80
CA SER A 27 -9.89 20.64 -38.52
C SER A 27 -9.49 21.90 -37.79
N GLU A 28 -10.50 22.65 -37.37
CA GLU A 28 -10.42 23.79 -36.46
C GLU A 28 -9.20 23.63 -35.52
N VAL A 29 -8.15 24.40 -35.78
CA VAL A 29 -6.99 24.48 -34.90
C VAL A 29 -7.53 25.05 -33.60
N LYS A 30 -7.82 24.18 -32.63
CA LYS A 30 -8.04 24.61 -31.25
C LYS A 30 -6.70 25.15 -30.78
N LEU A 31 -6.63 26.47 -30.70
CA LEU A 31 -5.53 27.18 -30.08
C LEU A 31 -5.69 26.94 -28.57
N GLU A 32 -5.20 25.81 -28.08
CA GLU A 32 -5.04 25.58 -26.65
C GLU A 32 -3.65 26.05 -26.28
N ALA A 33 -3.54 27.02 -25.37
CA ALA A 33 -2.25 27.37 -24.80
C ALA A 33 -1.86 26.35 -23.73
N GLU A 34 -0.59 25.96 -23.70
CA GLU A 34 -0.02 25.04 -22.73
C GLU A 34 1.05 25.74 -21.90
N ALA A 35 1.06 25.49 -20.59
CA ALA A 35 2.07 26.00 -19.68
C ALA A 35 2.51 24.89 -18.72
N ARG A 36 3.75 24.97 -18.27
CA ARG A 36 4.31 24.04 -17.29
C ARG A 36 4.38 24.70 -15.93
N LEU A 37 3.83 24.04 -14.94
CA LEU A 37 3.92 24.41 -13.54
C LEU A 37 5.33 24.15 -13.00
N ALA A 38 5.74 24.85 -11.95
CA ALA A 38 7.04 24.67 -11.30
C ALA A 38 7.20 23.29 -10.62
N ASP A 39 6.09 22.59 -10.36
CA ASP A 39 6.08 21.20 -9.90
C ASP A 39 6.30 20.18 -11.04
N GLY A 40 6.39 20.67 -12.29
CA GLY A 40 6.63 19.90 -13.50
C GLY A 40 5.37 19.44 -14.24
N ASN A 41 4.17 19.68 -13.68
CA ASN A 41 2.90 19.30 -14.29
C ASN A 41 2.50 20.24 -15.44
N MET A 42 1.77 19.71 -16.43
CA MET A 42 1.27 20.50 -17.57
C MET A 42 -0.16 20.95 -17.31
N ILE A 43 -0.42 22.24 -17.56
CA ILE A 43 -1.76 22.84 -17.57
C ILE A 43 -2.06 23.40 -18.95
N TYR A 44 -3.35 23.49 -19.26
CA TYR A 44 -3.89 23.91 -20.54
C TYR A 44 -5.03 24.90 -20.35
N THR A 45 -5.22 25.76 -21.34
CA THR A 45 -6.39 26.64 -21.43
C THR A 45 -6.97 26.59 -22.84
N SER A 46 -8.28 26.77 -22.98
CA SER A 46 -8.95 26.83 -24.29
C SER A 46 -8.80 28.22 -24.94
N ALA A 47 -8.15 29.16 -24.25
CA ALA A 47 -7.85 30.50 -24.73
C ALA A 47 -6.49 30.56 -25.45
N ASP A 48 -6.28 31.65 -26.20
CA ASP A 48 -5.01 31.92 -26.90
C ASP A 48 -3.82 32.09 -25.93
N ASP A 49 -4.08 32.50 -24.69
CA ASP A 49 -3.09 32.69 -23.63
C ASP A 49 -3.74 32.54 -22.24
N PHE A 50 -2.91 32.31 -21.22
CA PHE A 50 -3.32 32.26 -19.82
C PHE A 50 -3.65 33.67 -19.30
N GLY A 51 -4.86 34.12 -19.61
CA GLY A 51 -5.42 35.40 -19.17
C GLY A 51 -6.51 35.26 -18.11
N VAL A 52 -6.80 36.34 -17.39
CA VAL A 52 -7.89 36.37 -16.40
C VAL A 52 -9.24 36.02 -17.06
N GLY A 53 -9.96 35.09 -16.45
CA GLY A 53 -11.24 34.57 -16.93
C GLY A 53 -11.14 33.36 -17.86
N SER A 54 -9.94 33.01 -18.35
CA SER A 54 -9.75 31.80 -19.15
C SER A 54 -9.89 30.55 -18.27
N ASP A 55 -10.36 29.46 -18.86
CA ASP A 55 -10.43 28.15 -18.21
C ASP A 55 -9.03 27.55 -18.01
N CYS A 56 -8.82 26.84 -16.91
CA CYS A 56 -7.57 26.15 -16.63
C CYS A 56 -7.85 24.67 -16.34
N TYR A 57 -7.21 23.77 -17.09
CA TYR A 57 -7.41 22.32 -16.96
C TYR A 57 -6.12 21.53 -17.17
N MET A 58 -6.08 20.32 -16.65
CA MET A 58 -5.03 19.33 -16.86
C MET A 58 -5.56 18.21 -17.75
N LYS A 59 -4.66 17.53 -18.46
CA LYS A 59 -4.96 16.32 -19.25
C LYS A 59 -4.24 15.13 -18.61
N ASP A 60 -4.94 14.02 -18.45
CA ASP A 60 -4.31 12.76 -18.06
C ASP A 60 -3.72 12.01 -19.28
N ALA A 61 -3.13 10.84 -19.03
CA ALA A 61 -2.53 10.00 -20.07
C ALA A 61 -3.52 9.49 -21.12
N ASP A 62 -4.82 9.47 -20.79
CA ASP A 62 -5.92 9.04 -21.66
C ASP A 62 -6.57 10.24 -22.39
N GLY A 63 -6.06 11.46 -22.16
CA GLY A 63 -6.55 12.69 -22.77
C GLY A 63 -7.85 13.22 -22.15
N ILE A 64 -8.24 12.73 -20.98
CA ILE A 64 -9.38 13.22 -20.22
C ILE A 64 -8.99 14.54 -19.55
N VAL A 65 -9.85 15.55 -19.70
CA VAL A 65 -9.64 16.89 -19.13
C VAL A 65 -10.23 16.99 -17.73
N PHE A 66 -9.45 17.55 -16.79
CA PHE A 66 -9.89 17.86 -15.43
C PHE A 66 -9.64 19.33 -15.12
N PRO A 67 -10.64 20.09 -14.62
CA PRO A 67 -10.42 21.49 -14.24
C PRO A 67 -9.41 21.57 -13.10
N VAL A 68 -8.52 22.56 -13.19
CA VAL A 68 -7.59 22.87 -12.10
C VAL A 68 -8.40 23.46 -10.94
N GLY A 69 -8.13 22.97 -9.72
CA GLY A 69 -8.79 23.47 -8.52
C GLY A 69 -8.40 24.91 -8.19
N ALA A 70 -9.13 25.55 -7.28
CA ALA A 70 -8.75 26.88 -6.81
C ALA A 70 -7.40 26.84 -6.09
N GLY A 71 -6.50 27.78 -6.40
CA GLY A 71 -5.16 27.81 -5.81
C GLY A 71 -4.20 28.73 -6.55
N GLU A 72 -2.99 28.85 -6.02
CA GLU A 72 -1.88 29.58 -6.64
C GLU A 72 -0.89 28.57 -7.24
N TYR A 73 -0.61 28.73 -8.53
CA TYR A 73 0.17 27.79 -9.32
C TYR A 73 1.37 28.51 -9.92
N PRO A 74 2.58 28.36 -9.34
CA PRO A 74 3.79 28.91 -9.94
C PRO A 74 4.08 28.19 -11.26
N LEU A 75 4.36 28.95 -12.31
CA LEU A 75 4.75 28.50 -13.64
C LEU A 75 6.27 28.48 -13.78
N GLU A 76 6.80 27.63 -14.67
CA GLU A 76 8.24 27.58 -14.96
C GLU A 76 8.76 28.89 -15.58
N ASP A 77 7.90 29.70 -16.19
CA ASP A 77 8.27 31.00 -16.77
C ASP A 77 8.46 32.10 -15.71
N GLY A 78 8.29 31.78 -14.42
CA GLY A 78 8.39 32.74 -13.33
C GLY A 78 7.14 33.61 -13.19
N LYS A 79 5.96 33.14 -13.59
CA LYS A 79 4.66 33.75 -13.24
C LYS A 79 3.92 32.88 -12.22
N ILE A 80 2.99 33.48 -11.48
CA ILE A 80 2.08 32.79 -10.56
C ILE A 80 0.66 32.94 -11.12
N LEU A 81 0.05 31.81 -11.42
CA LEU A 81 -1.30 31.72 -11.96
C LEU A 81 -2.27 31.38 -10.83
N ILE A 82 -3.23 32.25 -10.57
CA ILE A 82 -4.24 32.07 -9.51
C ILE A 82 -5.54 31.59 -10.15
N VAL A 83 -5.98 30.39 -9.79
CA VAL A 83 -7.24 29.79 -10.27
C VAL A 83 -8.33 29.96 -9.21
N GLY A 84 -9.53 30.36 -9.62
CA GLY A 84 -10.71 30.47 -8.79
C GLY A 84 -11.49 29.15 -8.63
N GLU A 85 -12.51 29.15 -7.78
CA GLU A 85 -13.35 27.96 -7.48
C GLU A 85 -14.13 27.44 -8.69
N ASP A 86 -14.29 28.25 -9.72
CA ASP A 86 -14.94 27.91 -10.99
C ASP A 86 -14.00 27.27 -12.02
N GLY A 87 -12.74 27.01 -11.66
CA GLY A 87 -11.71 26.47 -12.56
C GLY A 87 -11.25 27.48 -13.61
N LYS A 88 -11.46 28.79 -13.37
CA LYS A 88 -11.00 29.87 -14.23
C LYS A 88 -9.87 30.64 -13.57
N ILE A 89 -9.02 31.25 -14.40
CA ILE A 89 -7.90 32.07 -13.93
C ILE A 89 -8.49 33.35 -13.32
N ALA A 90 -8.32 33.52 -12.01
CA ALA A 90 -8.75 34.72 -11.30
C ALA A 90 -7.73 35.86 -11.45
N GLU A 91 -6.43 35.54 -11.46
CA GLU A 91 -5.35 36.53 -11.55
C GLU A 91 -4.07 35.88 -12.09
N VAL A 92 -3.26 36.63 -12.84
CA VAL A 92 -1.92 36.21 -13.26
C VAL A 92 -0.93 37.25 -12.76
N LYS A 93 -0.02 36.83 -11.88
CA LYS A 93 1.03 37.67 -11.32
C LYS A 93 2.35 37.27 -11.93
N GLU A 94 3.24 38.22 -12.18
CA GLU A 94 4.65 37.89 -12.37
C GLU A 94 5.24 37.55 -11.00
N MET A 95 6.09 36.53 -10.93
CA MET A 95 6.81 36.19 -9.71
C MET A 95 7.80 37.32 -9.43
N ASP A 96 7.34 38.30 -8.66
CA ASP A 96 8.22 39.26 -8.03
C ASP A 96 8.94 38.51 -6.89
N MET A 97 10.04 37.82 -7.26
CA MET A 97 10.96 37.17 -6.32
C MET A 97 11.52 38.16 -5.27
N SER A 98 11.24 39.46 -5.38
CA SER A 98 11.61 40.47 -4.40
C SER A 98 10.65 40.57 -3.21
N LYS A 99 9.56 39.77 -3.18
CA LYS A 99 8.52 39.86 -2.14
C LYS A 99 8.18 38.57 -1.41
N GLU A 100 8.98 37.52 -1.59
CA GLU A 100 9.08 36.48 -0.56
C GLU A 100 10.07 36.98 0.50
N THR A 101 9.54 37.26 1.69
CA THR A 101 10.24 37.57 2.94
C THR A 101 11.73 37.23 2.89
N GLU A 102 12.60 38.24 2.89
CA GLU A 102 14.02 38.06 3.19
C GLU A 102 14.13 37.40 4.57
N MET A 103 14.12 36.07 4.62
CA MET A 103 14.60 35.36 5.80
C MET A 103 16.06 35.80 5.95
N SER A 104 16.38 36.35 7.12
CA SER A 104 17.76 36.68 7.42
C SER A 104 18.62 35.44 7.24
N SER A 105 19.90 35.61 6.89
CA SER A 105 20.86 34.49 6.88
C SER A 105 20.85 33.72 8.20
N ASP A 106 20.55 34.40 9.32
CA ASP A 106 20.39 33.78 10.64
C ASP A 106 19.17 32.84 10.73
N ASP A 107 18.04 33.19 10.13
CA ASP A 107 16.81 32.37 10.13
C ASP A 107 16.98 31.12 9.28
N ILE A 108 17.72 31.24 8.16
CA ILE A 108 18.08 30.11 7.30
C ILE A 108 18.99 29.14 8.07
N ILE A 109 20.01 29.65 8.77
CA ILE A 109 20.92 28.83 9.57
C ILE A 109 20.16 28.13 10.72
N ALA A 110 19.26 28.83 11.40
CA ALA A 110 18.42 28.24 12.45
C ALA A 110 17.55 27.10 11.91
N THR A 111 16.97 27.29 10.72
CA THR A 111 16.16 26.27 10.04
C THR A 111 16.99 25.06 9.64
N ILE A 112 18.18 25.28 9.06
CA ILE A 112 19.12 24.20 8.70
C ILE A 112 19.49 23.38 9.93
N ASN A 113 19.86 24.02 11.03
CA ASN A 113 20.21 23.32 12.27
C ASN A 113 19.03 22.49 12.81
N SER A 114 17.82 23.03 12.78
CA SER A 114 16.62 22.30 13.21
C SER A 114 16.34 21.09 12.33
N LEU A 115 16.48 21.23 11.01
CA LEU A 115 16.32 20.13 10.05
C LEU A 115 17.40 19.07 10.25
N SER A 116 18.66 19.47 10.45
CA SER A 116 19.75 18.53 10.73
C SER A 116 19.50 17.72 12.00
N GLN A 117 19.02 18.35 13.07
CA GLN A 117 18.63 17.64 14.30
C GLN A 117 17.52 16.62 14.04
N LYS A 118 16.45 17.01 13.35
CA LYS A 118 15.36 16.10 12.99
C LYS A 118 15.84 14.93 12.14
N ILE A 119 16.76 15.16 11.20
CA ILE A 119 17.35 14.10 10.38
C ILE A 119 18.11 13.10 11.26
N SER A 120 18.94 13.57 12.20
CA SER A 120 19.67 12.70 13.12
C SER A 120 18.75 11.87 14.04
N GLU A 121 17.65 12.47 14.52
CA GLU A 121 16.62 11.78 15.30
C GLU A 121 15.92 10.70 14.48
N LEU A 122 15.52 11.01 13.25
CA LEU A 122 14.88 10.06 12.34
C LEU A 122 15.82 8.91 11.97
N GLN A 123 17.10 9.18 11.73
CA GLN A 123 18.11 8.14 11.50
C GLN A 123 18.24 7.21 12.70
N SER A 124 18.33 7.77 13.91
CA SER A 124 18.41 6.98 15.14
C SER A 124 17.15 6.11 15.35
N SER A 125 15.97 6.65 15.06
CA SER A 125 14.71 5.90 15.13
C SER A 125 14.64 4.80 14.07
N LEU A 126 15.17 5.03 12.87
CA LEU A 126 15.20 4.04 11.80
C LEU A 126 16.11 2.87 12.17
N ASP A 127 17.29 3.16 12.72
CA ASP A 127 18.23 2.14 13.18
C ASP A 127 17.64 1.28 14.31
N ALA A 128 16.98 1.92 15.28
CA ALA A 128 16.27 1.21 16.35
C ALA A 128 15.15 0.32 15.81
N LYS A 129 14.36 0.82 14.85
CA LYS A 129 13.27 0.05 14.23
C LYS A 129 13.78 -1.10 13.37
N ASN A 130 14.91 -0.93 12.68
CA ASN A 130 15.55 -2.04 11.95
C ASN A 130 16.07 -3.12 12.89
N ALA A 131 16.66 -2.75 14.02
CA ALA A 131 17.09 -3.71 15.04
C ALA A 131 15.90 -4.49 15.62
N GLU A 132 14.80 -3.79 15.95
CA GLU A 132 13.56 -4.41 16.42
C GLU A 132 12.95 -5.36 15.37
N LEU A 133 12.92 -4.95 14.09
CA LEU A 133 12.42 -5.77 12.99
C LEU A 133 13.24 -7.05 12.83
N ASN A 134 14.57 -6.96 12.92
CA ASN A 134 15.45 -8.12 12.86
C ASN A 134 15.20 -9.08 14.04
N ALA A 135 15.05 -8.56 15.25
CA ALA A 135 14.74 -9.37 16.43
C ALA A 135 13.38 -10.09 16.29
N VAL A 136 12.35 -9.38 15.85
CA VAL A 136 11.01 -9.96 15.60
C VAL A 136 11.07 -11.05 14.52
N ASN A 137 11.86 -10.86 13.45
CA ASN A 137 12.03 -11.87 12.42
C ASN A 137 12.71 -13.14 12.96
N GLU A 138 13.71 -13.00 13.83
CA GLU A 138 14.35 -14.15 14.51
C GLU A 138 13.36 -14.88 15.44
N GLU A 139 12.56 -14.15 16.21
CA GLU A 139 11.53 -14.74 17.06
C GLU A 139 10.45 -15.45 16.25
N LEU A 140 10.01 -14.85 15.14
CA LEU A 140 9.04 -15.46 14.24
C LEU A 140 9.58 -16.74 13.60
N ALA A 141 10.87 -16.76 13.23
CA ALA A 141 11.53 -17.96 12.73
C ALA A 141 11.56 -19.08 13.78
N LYS A 142 11.89 -18.76 15.03
CA LYS A 142 11.85 -19.71 16.16
C LYS A 142 10.44 -20.24 16.41
N ALA A 143 9.46 -19.35 16.53
CA ALA A 143 8.07 -19.72 16.77
C ALA A 143 7.51 -20.62 15.64
N LYS A 144 7.87 -20.34 14.38
CA LYS A 144 7.50 -21.19 13.25
C LYS A 144 8.12 -22.58 13.37
N ASN A 145 9.39 -22.67 13.75
CA ASN A 145 10.05 -23.96 13.96
C ASN A 145 9.38 -24.75 15.10
N ASP A 146 9.14 -24.11 16.25
CA ASP A 146 8.49 -24.74 17.40
C ASP A 146 7.07 -25.23 17.08
N ALA A 147 6.32 -24.47 16.28
CA ALA A 147 5.01 -24.87 15.78
C ALA A 147 5.10 -26.10 14.87
N THR A 148 6.11 -26.18 13.99
CA THR A 148 6.32 -27.36 13.14
C THR A 148 6.73 -28.60 13.95
N VAL A 149 7.60 -28.44 14.95
CA VAL A 149 7.98 -29.54 15.84
C VAL A 149 6.76 -30.03 16.62
N SER A 150 6.01 -29.13 17.25
CA SER A 150 4.79 -29.49 17.99
C SER A 150 3.75 -30.19 17.11
N ALA A 151 3.57 -29.73 15.86
CA ALA A 151 2.66 -30.37 14.92
C ALA A 151 3.11 -31.79 14.52
N THR A 152 4.43 -32.01 14.34
CA THR A 152 4.97 -33.33 14.04
C THR A 152 4.87 -34.28 15.23
N GLU A 153 5.15 -33.81 16.45
CA GLU A 153 4.97 -34.57 17.69
C GLU A 153 3.50 -34.98 17.90
N LEU A 154 2.55 -34.04 17.75
CA LEU A 154 1.11 -34.34 17.83
C LEU A 154 0.68 -35.37 16.79
N ALA A 155 1.21 -35.30 15.56
CA ALA A 155 0.92 -36.28 14.53
C ALA A 155 1.49 -37.66 14.86
N ALA A 156 2.68 -37.74 15.47
CA ALA A 156 3.29 -38.98 15.93
C ALA A 156 2.48 -39.60 17.09
N LEU A 157 2.07 -38.81 18.07
CA LEU A 157 1.20 -39.23 19.19
C LEU A 157 -0.15 -39.79 18.69
N LYS A 158 -0.77 -39.15 17.69
CA LYS A 158 -2.02 -39.65 17.07
C LYS A 158 -1.85 -40.97 16.31
N LYS A 159 -0.66 -41.22 15.77
CA LYS A 159 -0.33 -42.44 15.01
C LYS A 159 0.24 -43.56 15.88
N ALA A 160 0.70 -43.23 17.09
CA ALA A 160 1.15 -44.22 18.04
C ALA A 160 -0.02 -45.17 18.36
N PRO A 161 0.16 -46.50 18.21
CA PRO A 161 -0.87 -47.44 18.60
C PRO A 161 -1.18 -47.22 20.09
N ALA A 162 -2.46 -47.27 20.48
CA ALA A 162 -2.82 -47.26 21.89
C ALA A 162 -2.08 -48.42 22.57
N THR A 163 -1.03 -48.08 23.33
CA THR A 163 -0.26 -49.07 24.07
C THR A 163 -1.27 -49.81 24.92
N SER A 164 -1.38 -51.12 24.74
CA SER A 164 -2.36 -51.94 25.46
C SER A 164 -2.25 -51.61 26.95
N SER A 165 -3.28 -50.94 27.49
CA SER A 165 -3.44 -50.68 28.92
C SER A 165 -3.11 -51.97 29.64
N VAL A 166 -2.16 -51.90 30.59
CA VAL A 166 -1.55 -53.01 31.35
C VAL A 166 -2.23 -54.32 31.00
N LYS A 167 -1.75 -54.95 29.91
CA LYS A 167 -2.30 -56.19 29.38
C LYS A 167 -2.52 -57.09 30.58
N GLU A 168 -3.77 -57.46 30.79
CA GLU A 168 -4.20 -58.48 31.73
C GLU A 168 -3.16 -59.59 31.74
N LYS A 169 -2.21 -59.52 32.67
CA LYS A 169 -1.36 -60.66 32.94
C LYS A 169 -2.33 -61.58 33.65
N LYS A 170 -3.04 -62.41 32.88
CA LYS A 170 -3.62 -63.65 33.38
C LYS A 170 -2.44 -64.47 33.86
N THR A 171 -1.89 -64.11 35.02
CA THR A 171 -1.19 -65.03 35.87
C THR A 171 -2.18 -66.15 36.08
N ALA A 172 -1.89 -67.31 35.48
CA ALA A 172 -2.62 -68.53 35.76
C ALA A 172 -2.38 -68.84 37.25
N LEU A 173 -3.23 -68.33 38.12
CA LEU A 173 -3.33 -68.81 39.49
C LEU A 173 -3.93 -70.21 39.39
N SER A 174 -3.09 -71.23 39.54
CA SER A 174 -3.59 -72.57 39.79
C SER A 174 -4.45 -72.50 41.06
N ALA A 175 -5.66 -73.05 40.97
CA ALA A 175 -6.57 -73.15 42.09
C ALA A 175 -5.98 -74.15 43.10
N SER A 176 -5.31 -73.65 44.14
CA SER A 176 -5.10 -74.40 45.37
C SER A 176 -5.49 -73.50 46.53
N ALA A 177 -6.53 -73.91 47.26
CA ALA A 177 -7.02 -73.19 48.43
C ALA A 177 -5.93 -73.12 49.51
N PRO A 178 -5.68 -71.96 50.12
CA PRO A 178 -4.65 -71.87 51.15
C PRO A 178 -5.13 -72.52 52.45
N ALA A 179 -4.36 -73.50 52.95
CA ALA A 179 -4.64 -74.23 54.18
C ALA A 179 -4.32 -73.45 55.48
N LYS A 180 -3.76 -72.24 55.40
CA LYS A 180 -3.29 -71.45 56.56
C LYS A 180 -4.27 -70.33 56.94
N ALA A 181 -4.36 -70.04 58.23
CA ALA A 181 -5.13 -68.91 58.76
C ALA A 181 -4.52 -67.56 58.36
N TRP A 182 -5.36 -66.52 58.18
CA TRP A 182 -4.98 -65.19 57.68
C TRP A 182 -3.80 -64.54 58.42
N SER A 183 -3.73 -64.73 59.74
CA SER A 183 -2.66 -64.22 60.61
C SER A 183 -1.28 -64.84 60.31
N GLN A 184 -1.24 -66.01 59.69
CA GLN A 184 -0.03 -66.76 59.33
C GLN A 184 0.38 -66.59 57.85
N MET A 185 -0.40 -65.84 57.06
CA MET A 185 -0.09 -65.56 55.66
C MET A 185 0.84 -64.36 55.50
N THR A 186 1.77 -64.48 54.56
CA THR A 186 2.59 -63.37 54.07
C THR A 186 1.76 -62.36 53.29
N TYR A 187 2.32 -61.17 53.08
CA TYR A 187 1.65 -60.08 52.36
C TYR A 187 1.23 -60.50 50.94
N GLU A 188 2.08 -61.23 50.23
CA GLU A 188 1.79 -61.75 48.89
C GLU A 188 0.65 -62.78 48.91
N GLU A 189 0.63 -63.70 49.88
CA GLU A 189 -0.44 -64.70 50.02
C GLU A 189 -1.80 -64.06 50.36
N ARG A 190 -1.81 -63.00 51.16
CA ARG A 190 -3.01 -62.24 51.51
C ARG A 190 -3.61 -61.51 50.30
N ILE A 191 -2.77 -60.87 49.49
CA ILE A 191 -3.20 -60.20 48.25
C ILE A 191 -3.84 -61.20 47.29
N MET A 192 -3.23 -62.37 47.13
CA MET A 192 -3.75 -63.41 46.24
C MET A 192 -5.10 -63.96 46.72
N SER A 193 -5.26 -64.16 48.03
CA SER A 193 -6.54 -64.59 48.62
C SER A 193 -7.65 -63.54 48.44
N GLN A 194 -7.35 -62.24 48.61
CA GLN A 194 -8.31 -61.16 48.37
C GLN A 194 -8.75 -61.07 46.91
N ILE A 195 -7.79 -61.17 45.97
CA ILE A 195 -8.08 -61.17 44.54
C ILE A 195 -9.01 -62.35 44.16
N GLN A 196 -8.83 -63.51 44.78
CA GLN A 196 -9.72 -64.66 44.56
C GLN A 196 -11.14 -64.43 45.11
N ASN A 197 -11.27 -63.76 46.25
CA ASN A 197 -12.58 -63.50 46.87
C ASN A 197 -13.42 -62.48 46.08
N ILE A 198 -12.77 -61.53 45.40
CA ILE A 198 -13.45 -60.50 44.58
C ILE A 198 -14.04 -61.09 43.28
N LYS A 199 -13.58 -62.27 42.83
CA LYS A 199 -14.05 -62.93 41.60
C LYS A 199 -15.19 -63.95 41.80
N LYS A 200 -15.63 -64.20 43.04
CA LYS A 200 -16.82 -65.01 43.35
C LYS A 200 -18.05 -64.11 43.46
#